data_AF-A0A0M1P0E0-F1
#
_entry.id   AF-A0A0M1P0E0-F1
#
_cell.length_a   1.000
_cell.length_b   1.000
_cell.length_c   1.000
_cell.angle_alpha   90.00
_cell.angle_beta   90.00
_cell.angle_gamma   90.00
#
_symmetry.space_group_name_H-M   'P 1'
#
loop_
_entity.id
_entity.type
_entity.pdbx_description
1 polymer ?
#
loop_
_entity_poly.entity_id
_entity_poly.type
_entity_poly.pdbx_seq_one_letter_code
_entity_poly.pdbx_strand_id
1 'polypeptide(L)'
;MMLELMRAEGLKLKLLCRWMPVIQGIILISMTALEWYLYFRQGPGGIYAGFAVMYMFLSFVFLLGITLLASIMAGTEHETKAWKQLLAMPVPKGSVYLAKLLWILVLQICAALITIMGMCLIWVLYSNEPIPWGIMVLQPLFACLSTLPMMAIQLWLSTVFSNQALPLALGIFGSITSLFLARSNSFIIQILPWSYPALSSPLIPGHMQWIGISLGVGIMLSVLGALLFARREFE
;
A
#
# COMPACT_ATOMS: atom_id res chain seq x y z
N MET A 1 -2.88 11.54 -23.82
CA MET A 1 -2.47 12.36 -22.67
C MET A 1 -2.19 11.56 -21.39
N MET A 2 -3.18 11.06 -20.62
CA MET A 2 -2.88 10.39 -19.32
C MET A 2 -2.01 9.12 -19.47
N LEU A 3 -2.28 8.31 -20.49
CA LEU A 3 -1.49 7.10 -20.77
C LEU A 3 -0.03 7.43 -21.14
N GLU A 4 0.20 8.51 -21.89
CA GLU A 4 1.55 8.97 -22.25
C GLU A 4 2.30 9.46 -21.01
N LEU A 5 1.58 10.14 -20.11
CA LEU A 5 2.15 10.61 -18.86
C LEU A 5 2.50 9.44 -17.93
N MET A 6 1.65 8.43 -17.86
CA MET A 6 1.99 7.18 -17.17
C MET A 6 3.21 6.50 -17.80
N ARG A 7 3.34 6.45 -19.12
CA ARG A 7 4.54 5.89 -19.77
C ARG A 7 5.80 6.68 -19.40
N ALA A 8 5.72 8.02 -19.45
CA ALA A 8 6.83 8.89 -19.07
C ALA A 8 7.25 8.70 -17.61
N GLU A 9 6.28 8.67 -16.68
CA GLU A 9 6.55 8.39 -15.26
C GLU A 9 7.11 6.97 -15.05
N GLY A 10 6.63 5.99 -15.83
CA GLY A 10 7.13 4.62 -15.78
C GLY A 10 8.61 4.50 -16.15
N LEU A 11 9.06 5.27 -17.14
CA LEU A 11 10.47 5.32 -17.54
C LEU A 11 11.38 5.91 -16.46
N LYS A 12 10.85 6.82 -15.63
CA LYS A 12 11.57 7.44 -14.51
C LYS A 12 11.67 6.54 -13.28
N LEU A 13 10.93 5.43 -13.22
CA LEU A 13 10.93 4.55 -12.05
C LEU A 13 12.34 4.00 -11.80
N LYS A 14 12.91 4.38 -10.65
CA LYS A 14 14.14 3.78 -10.13
C LYS A 14 13.98 2.27 -10.04
N LEU A 15 15.09 1.55 -10.24
CA LEU A 15 15.12 0.08 -10.18
C LEU A 15 14.50 -0.43 -8.87
N LEU A 16 14.81 0.23 -7.76
CA LEU A 16 14.27 -0.10 -6.43
C LEU A 16 12.73 -0.09 -6.40
N CYS A 17 12.06 0.88 -7.05
CA CYS A 17 10.60 0.93 -7.10
C CYS A 17 10.00 -0.26 -7.85
N ARG A 18 10.68 -0.76 -8.90
CA ARG A 18 10.21 -1.93 -9.66
C ARG A 18 10.33 -3.23 -8.88
N TRP A 19 11.30 -3.31 -7.98
CA TRP A 19 11.49 -4.47 -7.10
C TRP A 19 10.64 -4.43 -5.82
N MET A 20 10.07 -3.27 -5.45
CA MET A 20 9.24 -3.13 -4.24
C MET A 20 8.12 -4.19 -4.13
N PRO A 21 7.34 -4.49 -5.19
CA PRO A 21 6.30 -5.52 -5.12
C PRO A 21 6.84 -6.90 -4.73
N VAL A 22 8.01 -7.26 -5.27
CA VAL A 22 8.70 -8.52 -4.98
C VAL A 22 9.21 -8.52 -3.54
N ILE A 23 9.81 -7.42 -3.10
CA ILE A 23 10.31 -7.27 -1.72
C ILE A 23 9.16 -7.39 -0.72
N GLN A 24 8.05 -6.67 -0.93
CA GLN A 24 6.85 -6.76 -0.09
C GLN A 24 6.29 -8.18 -0.06
N GLY A 25 6.16 -8.80 -1.23
CA GLY A 25 5.70 -10.18 -1.36
C GLY A 25 6.58 -11.14 -0.55
N ILE A 26 7.89 -11.16 -0.81
CA ILE A 26 8.84 -12.04 -0.12
C ILE A 26 8.81 -11.82 1.40
N ILE A 27 8.84 -10.56 1.86
CA ILE A 27 8.78 -10.25 3.29
C ILE A 27 7.50 -10.80 3.90
N LEU A 28 6.33 -10.52 3.32
CA LEU A 28 5.06 -10.97 3.89
C LEU A 28 4.93 -12.50 3.87
N ILE A 29 5.29 -13.14 2.76
CA ILE A 29 5.26 -14.59 2.57
C ILE A 29 6.18 -15.27 3.59
N SER A 30 7.42 -14.80 3.71
CA SER A 30 8.41 -15.35 4.65
C SER A 30 8.00 -15.15 6.11
N MET A 31 7.54 -13.96 6.48
CA MET A 31 7.03 -13.70 7.84
C MET A 31 5.84 -14.61 8.15
N THR A 32 4.91 -14.75 7.20
CA THR A 32 3.73 -15.61 7.39
C THR A 32 4.12 -17.08 7.54
N ALA A 33 5.00 -17.57 6.68
CA ALA A 33 5.49 -18.94 6.72
C ALA A 33 6.26 -19.25 8.01
N LEU A 34 7.18 -18.36 8.40
CA LEU A 34 8.02 -18.50 9.58
C LEU A 34 7.18 -18.54 10.86
N GLU A 35 6.33 -17.53 11.05
CA GLU A 35 5.46 -17.40 12.23
C GLU A 35 4.48 -18.57 12.32
N TRP A 36 3.88 -18.95 11.19
CA TRP A 36 3.02 -20.13 11.15
C TRP A 36 3.79 -21.40 11.53
N TYR A 37 4.97 -21.63 10.96
CA TYR A 37 5.77 -22.82 11.20
C TYR A 37 6.25 -22.92 12.65
N LEU A 38 6.68 -21.81 13.25
CA LEU A 38 7.24 -21.78 14.59
C LEU A 38 6.17 -21.81 15.69
N TYR A 39 5.06 -21.10 15.51
CA TYR A 39 4.12 -20.84 16.62
C TYR A 39 2.73 -21.44 16.43
N PHE A 40 2.22 -21.50 15.20
CA PHE A 40 0.81 -21.83 14.97
C PHE A 40 0.57 -23.21 14.35
N ARG A 41 1.62 -23.86 13.83
CA ARG A 41 1.53 -25.16 13.16
C ARG A 41 0.93 -26.27 14.02
N GLN A 42 1.28 -26.30 15.31
CA GLN A 42 0.77 -27.29 16.27
C GLN A 42 -0.55 -26.85 16.93
N GLY A 43 -1.02 -25.63 16.63
CA GLY A 43 -2.25 -25.09 17.19
C GLY A 43 -3.50 -25.67 16.54
N PRO A 44 -4.68 -25.43 17.14
CA PRO A 44 -5.96 -25.97 16.65
C PRO A 44 -6.35 -25.44 15.26
N GLY A 45 -5.77 -24.30 14.83
CA GLY A 45 -6.03 -23.71 13.52
C GLY A 45 -5.28 -24.38 12.37
N GLY A 46 -4.31 -25.27 12.63
CA GLY A 46 -3.53 -25.96 11.59
C GLY A 46 -2.99 -24.99 10.53
N ILE A 47 -3.15 -25.33 9.25
CA ILE A 47 -2.70 -24.47 8.14
C ILE A 47 -3.52 -23.16 8.00
N TYR A 48 -4.79 -23.15 8.42
CA TYR A 48 -5.65 -21.96 8.33
C TYR A 48 -5.20 -20.82 9.25
N ALA A 49 -4.45 -21.12 10.30
CA ALA A 49 -3.83 -20.08 11.14
C ALA A 49 -2.89 -19.16 10.32
N GLY A 50 -2.36 -19.63 9.19
CA GLY A 50 -1.57 -18.81 8.26
C GLY A 50 -2.32 -17.58 7.75
N PHE A 51 -3.64 -17.62 7.57
CA PHE A 51 -4.43 -16.45 7.15
C PHE A 51 -4.53 -15.38 8.24
N ALA A 52 -4.59 -15.80 9.52
CA ALA A 52 -4.59 -14.89 10.65
C ALA A 52 -3.21 -14.23 10.85
N VAL A 53 -2.13 -14.98 10.60
CA VAL A 53 -0.76 -14.43 10.59
C VAL A 53 -0.59 -13.47 9.42
N MET A 54 -1.02 -13.84 8.21
CA MET A 54 -0.99 -12.94 7.05
C MET A 54 -1.76 -11.64 7.37
N TYR A 55 -2.96 -11.75 7.94
CA TYR A 55 -3.78 -10.63 8.36
C TYR A 55 -3.02 -9.66 9.29
N MET A 56 -2.22 -10.20 10.21
CA MET A 56 -1.45 -9.40 11.15
C MET A 56 -0.43 -8.47 10.47
N PHE A 57 0.29 -8.97 9.46
CA PHE A 57 1.42 -8.26 8.87
C PHE A 57 1.12 -7.59 7.53
N LEU A 58 0.05 -8.00 6.84
CA LEU A 58 -0.33 -7.53 5.51
C LEU A 58 -0.40 -5.99 5.45
N SER A 59 -1.13 -5.37 6.37
CA SER A 59 -1.29 -3.91 6.44
C SER A 59 0.04 -3.20 6.61
N PHE A 60 0.87 -3.68 7.54
CA PHE A 60 2.18 -3.11 7.82
C PHE A 60 3.10 -3.14 6.60
N VAL A 61 3.22 -4.30 5.94
CA VAL A 61 4.09 -4.46 4.76
C VAL A 61 3.59 -3.61 3.58
N PHE A 62 2.28 -3.54 3.40
CA PHE A 62 1.68 -2.74 2.32
C PHE A 62 1.89 -1.23 2.56
N LEU A 63 1.59 -0.74 3.75
CA LEU A 63 1.75 0.67 4.12
C LEU A 63 3.22 1.12 4.07
N LEU A 64 4.16 0.25 4.49
CA LEU A 64 5.59 0.54 4.39
C LEU A 64 6.06 0.66 2.94
N GLY A 65 5.64 -0.26 2.07
CA GLY A 65 6.03 -0.18 0.65
C GLY A 65 5.46 1.06 -0.03
N ILE A 66 4.22 1.45 0.28
CA ILE A 66 3.63 2.71 -0.20
C ILE A 66 4.45 3.92 0.29
N THR A 67 4.85 3.91 1.56
CA THR A 67 5.70 4.95 2.16
C THR A 67 7.02 5.11 1.42
N LEU A 68 7.69 4.00 1.11
CA LEU A 68 8.95 4.01 0.39
C LEU A 68 8.77 4.42 -1.07
N LEU A 69 7.74 3.90 -1.75
CA LEU A 69 7.45 4.24 -3.14
C LEU A 69 7.17 5.74 -3.30
N ALA A 70 6.29 6.30 -2.48
CA ALA A 70 5.97 7.73 -2.50
C ALA A 70 7.21 8.59 -2.23
N SER A 71 8.01 8.21 -1.23
CA SER A 71 9.25 8.92 -0.87
C SER A 71 10.29 8.90 -1.99
N ILE A 72 10.53 7.74 -2.62
CA ILE A 72 11.49 7.62 -3.72
C ILE A 72 11.00 8.39 -4.96
N MET A 73 9.72 8.27 -5.31
CA MET A 73 9.14 8.91 -6.50
C MET A 73 9.07 10.44 -6.39
N ALA A 74 8.85 11.00 -5.20
CA ALA A 74 8.89 12.45 -5.00
C ALA A 74 10.31 12.96 -4.71
N GLY A 75 11.09 12.21 -3.92
CA GLY A 75 12.46 12.56 -3.55
C GLY A 75 13.37 12.72 -4.75
N THR A 76 13.23 11.85 -5.76
CA THR A 76 13.96 11.97 -7.02
C THR A 76 13.73 13.30 -7.74
N GLU A 77 12.49 13.80 -7.73
CA GLU A 77 12.13 15.07 -8.37
C GLU A 77 12.62 16.26 -7.55
N HIS A 78 12.67 16.14 -6.22
CA HIS A 78 13.27 17.15 -5.33
C HIS A 78 14.79 17.23 -5.50
N GLU A 79 15.49 16.08 -5.52
CA GLU A 79 16.95 16.00 -5.70
C GLU A 79 17.39 16.58 -7.03
N THR A 80 16.64 16.30 -8.10
CA THR A 80 16.97 16.75 -9.46
C THR A 80 16.42 18.15 -9.80
N LYS A 81 15.68 18.78 -8.88
CA LYS A 81 14.91 20.03 -9.13
C LYS A 81 14.01 19.95 -10.37
N ALA A 82 13.61 18.74 -10.75
CA ALA A 82 12.87 18.47 -11.97
C ALA A 82 11.43 18.94 -11.91
N TRP A 83 10.92 19.29 -10.72
CA TRP A 83 9.61 19.94 -10.56
C TRP A 83 9.47 21.18 -11.46
N LYS A 84 10.49 22.04 -11.58
CA LYS A 84 10.40 23.24 -12.45
C LYS A 84 10.20 22.87 -13.91
N GLN A 85 10.95 21.90 -14.41
CA GLN A 85 10.84 21.42 -15.78
C GLN A 85 9.51 20.71 -16.02
N LEU A 86 9.04 19.92 -15.04
CA LEU A 86 7.75 19.23 -15.09
C LEU A 86 6.58 20.21 -15.18
N LEU A 87 6.65 21.32 -14.46
CA LEU A 87 5.58 22.31 -14.40
C LEU A 87 5.62 23.30 -15.57
N ALA A 88 6.73 23.36 -16.32
CA ALA A 88 6.85 24.11 -17.56
C ALA A 88 6.25 23.37 -18.77
N MET A 89 6.01 22.05 -18.64
CA MET A 89 5.34 21.30 -19.70
C MET A 89 3.87 21.70 -19.82
N PRO A 90 3.26 21.65 -21.03
CA PRO A 90 1.87 22.03 -21.27
C PRO A 90 0.90 20.94 -20.80
N VAL A 91 1.03 20.55 -19.53
CA VAL A 91 0.29 19.46 -18.90
C VAL A 91 -0.29 19.96 -17.58
N PRO A 92 -1.55 19.65 -17.27
CA PRO A 92 -2.12 19.98 -15.97
C PRO A 92 -1.32 19.32 -14.84
N LYS A 93 -0.81 20.15 -13.93
CA LYS A 93 0.00 19.73 -12.76
C LYS A 93 -0.66 18.60 -11.96
N GLY A 94 -1.98 18.68 -11.75
CA GLY A 94 -2.73 17.65 -11.03
C GLY A 94 -2.70 16.27 -11.69
N SER A 95 -2.58 16.20 -13.02
CA SER A 95 -2.44 14.92 -13.74
C SER A 95 -1.09 14.25 -13.50
N VAL A 96 -0.03 15.02 -13.24
CA VAL A 96 1.28 14.46 -12.85
C VAL A 96 1.17 13.76 -11.49
N TYR A 97 0.52 14.41 -10.52
CA TYR A 97 0.25 13.81 -9.21
C TYR A 97 -0.56 12.52 -9.35
N LEU A 98 -1.67 12.56 -10.10
CA LEU A 98 -2.53 11.38 -10.31
C LEU A 98 -1.79 10.24 -11.03
N ALA A 99 -0.92 10.53 -11.99
CA ALA A 99 -0.12 9.50 -12.65
C ALA A 99 0.89 8.84 -11.71
N LYS A 100 1.54 9.60 -10.82
CA LYS A 100 2.41 9.02 -9.77
C LYS A 100 1.60 8.15 -8.81
N LEU A 101 0.40 8.60 -8.41
CA LEU A 101 -0.50 7.83 -7.56
C LEU A 101 -0.95 6.53 -8.23
N LEU A 102 -1.30 6.57 -9.52
CA LEU A 102 -1.66 5.39 -10.31
C LEU A 102 -0.50 4.39 -10.40
N TRP A 103 0.75 4.85 -10.53
CA TRP A 103 1.90 3.95 -10.50
C TRP A 103 2.09 3.27 -9.16
N ILE A 104 1.93 4.00 -8.04
CA ILE A 104 1.95 3.40 -6.70
C ILE A 104 0.84 2.35 -6.58
N LEU A 105 -0.36 2.63 -7.08
CA LEU A 105 -1.47 1.67 -7.09
C LEU A 105 -1.15 0.42 -7.92
N VAL A 106 -0.62 0.58 -9.14
CA VAL A 106 -0.23 -0.54 -10.02
C VAL A 106 0.83 -1.42 -9.34
N LEU A 107 1.87 -0.81 -8.77
CA LEU A 107 2.91 -1.55 -8.04
C LEU A 107 2.33 -2.26 -6.82
N GLN A 108 1.38 -1.65 -6.12
CA GLN A 108 0.73 -2.28 -4.98
C GLN A 108 -0.18 -3.45 -5.38
N ILE A 109 -0.87 -3.36 -6.51
CA ILE A 109 -1.63 -4.48 -7.09
C ILE A 109 -0.67 -5.62 -7.46
N CYS A 110 0.48 -5.32 -8.08
CA CYS A 110 1.51 -6.32 -8.32
C CYS A 110 1.98 -6.99 -7.02
N ALA A 111 2.15 -6.23 -5.93
CA ALA A 111 2.54 -6.77 -4.63
C ALA A 111 1.48 -7.74 -4.10
N ALA A 112 0.21 -7.38 -4.19
CA ALA A 112 -0.91 -8.25 -3.79
C ALA A 112 -0.95 -9.54 -4.62
N LEU A 113 -0.76 -9.46 -5.94
CA LEU A 113 -0.70 -10.65 -6.81
C LEU A 113 0.46 -11.58 -6.45
N ILE A 114 1.65 -11.02 -6.18
CA ILE A 114 2.82 -11.80 -5.74
C ILE A 114 2.54 -12.48 -4.40
N THR A 115 1.93 -11.78 -3.44
CA THR A 115 1.50 -12.36 -2.17
C THR A 115 0.52 -13.52 -2.39
N ILE A 116 -0.50 -13.36 -3.24
CA ILE A 116 -1.47 -14.42 -3.55
C ILE A 116 -0.74 -15.64 -4.13
N MET A 117 0.09 -15.45 -5.15
CA MET A 117 0.82 -16.55 -5.79
C MET A 117 1.74 -17.28 -4.81
N GLY A 118 2.48 -16.54 -3.97
CA GLY A 118 3.38 -17.13 -3.00
C GLY A 118 2.67 -17.86 -1.85
N MET A 119 1.54 -17.32 -1.39
CA MET A 119 0.70 -18.00 -0.39
C MET A 119 0.03 -19.26 -0.95
N CYS A 120 -0.39 -19.24 -2.22
CA CYS A 120 -0.85 -20.45 -2.92
C CYS A 120 0.25 -21.51 -3.00
N LEU A 121 1.49 -21.10 -3.31
CA LEU A 121 2.63 -22.03 -3.34
C LEU A 121 2.86 -22.67 -1.97
N ILE A 122 2.89 -21.89 -0.89
CA ILE A 122 3.02 -22.41 0.48
C ILE A 122 1.87 -23.37 0.80
N TRP A 123 0.64 -23.02 0.45
CA TRP A 123 -0.53 -23.85 0.72
C TRP A 123 -0.38 -25.24 0.11
N VAL A 124 -0.03 -25.33 -1.17
CA VAL A 124 0.15 -26.61 -1.88
C VAL A 124 1.32 -27.42 -1.31
N LEU A 125 2.36 -26.77 -0.81
CA LEU A 125 3.51 -27.45 -0.21
C LEU A 125 3.23 -28.05 1.17
N TYR A 126 2.33 -27.43 1.95
CA TYR A 126 2.10 -27.79 3.35
C TYR A 126 0.71 -28.38 3.64
N SER A 127 -0.20 -28.40 2.66
CA SER A 127 -1.53 -28.98 2.80
C SER A 127 -1.99 -29.68 1.52
N ASN A 128 -2.74 -30.76 1.72
CA ASN A 128 -3.46 -31.47 0.66
C ASN A 128 -4.92 -31.01 0.54
N GLU A 129 -5.35 -30.04 1.35
CA GLU A 129 -6.71 -29.51 1.32
C GLU A 129 -6.91 -28.54 0.15
N PRO A 130 -8.15 -28.41 -0.36
CA PRO A 130 -8.46 -27.45 -1.40
C PRO A 130 -8.13 -26.02 -0.96
N ILE A 131 -7.55 -25.23 -1.87
CA ILE A 131 -7.20 -23.84 -1.60
C ILE A 131 -8.50 -23.05 -1.29
N PRO A 132 -8.59 -22.37 -0.12
CA PRO A 132 -9.73 -21.53 0.20
C PRO A 132 -9.62 -20.20 -0.55
N TRP A 133 -9.97 -20.23 -1.85
CA TRP A 133 -9.83 -19.11 -2.79
C TRP A 133 -10.45 -17.80 -2.30
N GLY A 134 -11.58 -17.88 -1.59
CA GLY A 134 -12.24 -16.71 -1.02
C GLY A 134 -11.30 -15.88 -0.15
N ILE A 135 -10.75 -16.46 0.92
CA ILE A 135 -9.85 -15.73 1.82
C ILE A 135 -8.49 -15.47 1.15
N MET A 136 -7.96 -16.47 0.42
CA MET A 136 -6.65 -16.38 -0.24
C MET A 136 -6.54 -15.19 -1.19
N VAL A 137 -7.59 -14.91 -1.96
CA VAL A 137 -7.61 -13.85 -2.97
C VAL A 137 -8.17 -12.54 -2.40
N LEU A 138 -9.29 -12.60 -1.68
CA LEU A 138 -9.98 -11.39 -1.24
C LEU A 138 -9.18 -10.64 -0.16
N GLN A 139 -8.45 -11.34 0.71
CA GLN A 139 -7.73 -10.69 1.80
C GLN A 139 -6.61 -9.76 1.31
N PRO A 140 -5.66 -10.17 0.44
CA PRO A 140 -4.67 -9.25 -0.12
C PRO A 140 -5.27 -8.17 -1.02
N LEU A 141 -6.30 -8.49 -1.81
CA LEU A 141 -6.93 -7.53 -2.72
C LEU A 141 -7.69 -6.43 -1.97
N PHE A 142 -8.50 -6.78 -0.98
CA PHE A 142 -9.24 -5.80 -0.19
C PHE A 142 -8.32 -4.89 0.63
N ALA A 143 -7.24 -5.46 1.20
CA ALA A 143 -6.21 -4.67 1.85
C ALA A 143 -5.55 -3.71 0.86
N CYS A 144 -5.19 -4.18 -0.34
CA CYS A 144 -4.63 -3.34 -1.40
C CYS A 144 -5.55 -2.16 -1.75
N LEU A 145 -6.83 -2.42 -2.03
CA LEU A 145 -7.80 -1.37 -2.36
C LEU A 145 -7.97 -0.37 -1.20
N SER A 146 -7.96 -0.86 0.03
CA SER A 146 -8.15 -0.04 1.22
C SER A 146 -6.94 0.82 1.60
N THR A 147 -5.80 0.66 0.92
CA THR A 147 -4.63 1.52 1.10
C THR A 147 -4.68 2.83 0.29
N LEU A 148 -5.68 3.03 -0.58
CA LEU A 148 -5.80 4.24 -1.40
C LEU A 148 -5.71 5.57 -0.62
N PRO A 149 -6.39 5.74 0.52
CA PRO A 149 -6.21 6.92 1.37
C PRO A 149 -4.76 7.18 1.77
N MET A 150 -4.06 6.12 2.15
CA MET A 150 -2.66 6.23 2.55
C MET A 150 -1.76 6.60 1.37
N MET A 151 -1.99 6.01 0.19
CA MET A 151 -1.25 6.37 -1.02
C MET A 151 -1.35 7.88 -1.31
N ALA A 152 -2.57 8.43 -1.21
CA ALA A 152 -2.81 9.85 -1.43
C ALA A 152 -2.11 10.74 -0.40
N ILE A 153 -2.29 10.44 0.90
CA ILE A 153 -1.66 11.18 2.01
C ILE A 153 -0.15 11.16 1.86
N GLN A 154 0.42 9.98 1.63
CA GLN A 154 1.85 9.78 1.65
C GLN A 154 2.54 10.38 0.42
N LEU A 155 1.92 10.25 -0.76
CA LEU A 155 2.41 10.95 -1.96
C LEU A 155 2.32 12.47 -1.78
N TRP A 156 1.22 12.98 -1.25
CA TRP A 156 1.09 14.42 -0.99
C TRP A 156 2.16 14.91 -0.02
N LEU A 157 2.34 14.25 1.11
CA LEU A 157 3.38 14.55 2.10
C LEU A 157 4.79 14.55 1.48
N SER A 158 5.13 13.51 0.70
CA SER A 158 6.42 13.41 0.01
C SER A 158 6.63 14.47 -1.07
N THR A 159 5.56 14.94 -1.73
CA THR A 159 5.66 16.10 -2.63
C THR A 159 5.84 17.40 -1.87
N VAL A 160 5.21 17.57 -0.70
CA VAL A 160 5.28 18.78 0.13
C VAL A 160 6.69 19.01 0.68
N PHE A 161 7.28 18.02 1.32
CA PHE A 161 8.57 18.17 1.95
C PHE A 161 9.71 17.82 0.99
N SER A 162 10.67 18.74 0.82
CA SER A 162 11.91 18.46 0.09
C SER A 162 12.79 17.45 0.83
N ASN A 163 12.85 17.58 2.16
CA ASN A 163 13.48 16.60 3.03
C ASN A 163 12.58 15.36 3.18
N GLN A 164 12.95 14.27 2.51
CA GLN A 164 12.20 13.01 2.54
C GLN A 164 12.22 12.29 3.90
N ALA A 165 13.10 12.67 4.83
CA ALA A 165 13.15 12.05 6.16
C ALA A 165 11.83 12.24 6.93
N LEU A 166 11.20 13.41 6.80
CA LEU A 166 9.94 13.72 7.49
C LEU A 166 8.76 12.88 6.95
N PRO A 167 8.47 12.86 5.63
CA PRO A 167 7.45 11.99 5.08
C PRO A 167 7.70 10.52 5.40
N LEU A 168 8.95 10.08 5.29
CA LEU A 168 9.31 8.69 5.53
C LEU A 168 9.08 8.30 7.00
N ALA A 169 9.49 9.13 7.96
CA ALA A 169 9.27 8.89 9.37
C ALA A 169 7.77 8.75 9.68
N LEU A 170 6.94 9.69 9.21
CA LEU A 170 5.49 9.64 9.43
C LEU A 170 4.85 8.38 8.83
N GLY A 171 5.23 8.02 7.61
CA GLY A 171 4.73 6.81 6.96
C GLY A 171 5.17 5.52 7.67
N ILE A 172 6.42 5.45 8.14
CA ILE A 172 6.94 4.31 8.90
C ILE A 172 6.21 4.18 10.24
N PHE A 173 6.10 5.26 11.00
CA PHE A 173 5.37 5.26 12.28
C PHE A 173 3.92 4.83 12.08
N GLY A 174 3.24 5.38 11.09
CA GLY A 174 1.87 4.99 10.77
C GLY A 174 1.74 3.53 10.31
N SER A 175 2.74 3.03 9.59
CA SER A 175 2.76 1.60 9.21
C SER A 175 2.93 0.71 10.44
N ILE A 176 3.83 1.03 11.36
CA ILE A 176 4.03 0.27 12.61
C ILE A 176 2.75 0.29 13.45
N THR A 177 2.11 1.45 13.60
CA THR A 177 0.86 1.54 14.37
C THR A 177 -0.26 0.71 13.76
N SER A 178 -0.24 0.46 12.43
CA SER A 178 -1.27 -0.35 11.74
C SER A 178 -1.40 -1.76 12.29
N LEU A 179 -0.32 -2.29 12.87
CA LEU A 179 -0.31 -3.59 13.56
C LEU A 179 -1.27 -3.61 14.76
N PHE A 180 -1.54 -2.46 15.38
CA PHE A 180 -2.32 -2.36 16.61
C PHE A 180 -3.68 -1.70 16.41
N LEU A 181 -3.77 -0.77 15.44
CA LEU A 181 -4.95 0.08 15.20
C LEU A 181 -6.25 -0.73 15.04
N ALA A 182 -6.26 -1.75 14.19
CA ALA A 182 -7.47 -2.54 13.92
C ALA A 182 -7.93 -3.43 15.09
N ARG A 183 -7.08 -3.60 16.12
CA ARG A 183 -7.37 -4.39 17.32
C ARG A 183 -7.84 -3.52 18.48
N SER A 184 -7.86 -2.20 18.29
CA SER A 184 -8.38 -1.28 19.28
C SER A 184 -9.90 -1.29 19.29
N ASN A 185 -10.48 -1.22 20.50
CA ASN A 185 -11.92 -1.03 20.69
C ASN A 185 -12.39 0.43 20.47
N SER A 186 -11.46 1.37 20.24
CA SER A 186 -11.79 2.78 20.05
C SER A 186 -12.14 3.07 18.59
N PHE A 187 -13.37 3.56 18.37
CA PHE A 187 -13.83 3.96 17.03
C PHE A 187 -12.95 5.05 16.41
N ILE A 188 -12.45 6.00 17.21
CA ILE A 188 -11.57 7.08 16.72
C ILE A 188 -10.28 6.50 16.11
N ILE A 189 -9.74 5.44 16.73
CA ILE A 189 -8.52 4.77 16.30
C ILE A 189 -8.78 3.99 14.99
N GLN A 190 -9.98 3.42 14.83
CA GLN A 190 -10.41 2.72 13.62
C GLN A 190 -10.75 3.65 12.43
N ILE A 191 -10.98 4.93 12.66
CA ILE A 191 -11.18 5.91 11.55
C ILE A 191 -9.85 6.35 10.93
N LEU A 192 -8.71 6.07 11.57
CA LEU A 192 -7.42 6.47 11.04
C LEU A 192 -7.11 5.70 9.73
N PRO A 193 -6.64 6.37 8.66
CA PRO A 193 -6.40 5.73 7.35
C PRO A 193 -5.47 4.51 7.40
N TRP A 194 -4.52 4.49 8.35
CA TRP A 194 -3.61 3.37 8.58
C TRP A 194 -4.28 2.09 9.08
N SER A 195 -5.49 2.18 9.63
CA SER A 195 -6.26 1.04 10.13
C SER A 195 -7.07 0.34 9.02
N TYR A 196 -7.41 1.06 7.95
CA TYR A 196 -8.33 0.58 6.91
C TYR A 196 -7.89 -0.72 6.23
N PRO A 197 -6.60 -0.93 5.86
CA PRO A 197 -6.19 -2.17 5.23
C PRO A 197 -6.43 -3.39 6.12
N ALA A 198 -6.23 -3.25 7.43
CA ALA A 198 -6.52 -4.32 8.38
C ALA A 198 -8.05 -4.51 8.51
N LEU A 199 -8.80 -3.43 8.73
CA LEU A 199 -10.27 -3.50 8.88
C LEU A 199 -11.01 -4.07 7.66
N SER A 200 -10.38 -4.02 6.48
CA SER A 200 -10.91 -4.57 5.23
C SER A 200 -10.73 -6.09 5.05
N SER A 201 -10.10 -6.77 6.01
CA SER A 201 -9.89 -8.22 5.94
C SER A 201 -11.20 -9.00 6.01
N PRO A 202 -11.43 -10.03 5.16
CA PRO A 202 -12.59 -10.92 5.24
C PRO A 202 -12.78 -11.62 6.59
N LEU A 203 -11.73 -11.66 7.42
CA LEU A 203 -11.75 -12.20 8.78
C LEU A 203 -12.52 -11.31 9.77
N ILE A 204 -12.83 -10.06 9.40
CA ILE A 204 -13.49 -9.08 10.26
C ILE A 204 -14.95 -8.90 9.83
N PRO A 205 -15.91 -8.93 10.77
CA PRO A 205 -17.30 -8.61 10.46
C PRO A 205 -17.42 -7.14 10.01
N GLY A 206 -18.16 -6.89 8.94
CA GLY A 206 -18.35 -5.54 8.41
C GLY A 206 -17.21 -5.02 7.51
N HIS A 207 -16.25 -5.85 7.12
CA HIS A 207 -15.13 -5.47 6.24
C HIS A 207 -15.55 -4.74 4.94
N MET A 208 -16.71 -5.09 4.37
CA MET A 208 -17.26 -4.42 3.18
C MET A 208 -17.56 -2.94 3.39
N GLN A 209 -18.00 -2.54 4.60
CA GLN A 209 -18.24 -1.14 4.93
C GLN A 209 -16.92 -0.37 4.97
N TRP A 210 -15.88 -0.96 5.58
CA TRP A 210 -14.55 -0.37 5.64
C TRP A 210 -13.90 -0.23 4.26
N ILE A 211 -14.13 -1.18 3.35
CA ILE A 211 -13.71 -1.06 1.95
C ILE A 211 -14.43 0.13 1.28
N GLY A 212 -15.75 0.27 1.48
CA GLY A 212 -16.49 1.41 0.92
C GLY A 212 -15.98 2.76 1.44
N ILE A 213 -15.76 2.86 2.76
CA ILE A 213 -15.22 4.05 3.42
C ILE A 213 -13.81 4.37 2.90
N SER A 214 -12.93 3.36 2.82
CA SER A 214 -11.55 3.56 2.39
C SER A 214 -11.47 4.01 0.92
N LEU A 215 -12.31 3.45 0.04
CA LEU A 215 -12.41 3.89 -1.35
C LEU A 215 -12.93 5.33 -1.45
N GLY A 216 -14.00 5.67 -0.74
CA GLY A 216 -14.59 7.01 -0.74
C GLY A 216 -13.61 8.07 -0.23
N VAL A 217 -13.00 7.84 0.94
CA VAL A 217 -11.97 8.71 1.51
C VAL A 217 -10.74 8.76 0.60
N GLY A 218 -10.36 7.64 -0.02
CA GLY A 218 -9.20 7.55 -0.89
C GLY A 218 -9.35 8.38 -2.16
N ILE A 219 -10.52 8.32 -2.80
CA ILE A 219 -10.84 9.16 -3.96
C ILE A 219 -10.87 10.63 -3.56
N MET A 220 -11.53 10.97 -2.45
CA MET A 220 -11.59 12.34 -1.93
C MET A 220 -10.18 12.91 -1.70
N LEU A 221 -9.31 12.17 -0.99
CA LEU A 221 -7.95 12.58 -0.71
C LEU A 221 -7.07 12.64 -1.97
N SER A 222 -7.28 11.74 -2.94
CA SER A 222 -6.57 11.77 -4.23
C SER A 222 -6.90 13.03 -5.03
N VAL A 223 -8.18 13.42 -5.05
CA VAL A 223 -8.63 14.66 -5.70
C VAL A 223 -8.07 15.88 -4.96
N LEU A 224 -8.19 15.92 -3.63
CA LEU A 224 -7.63 17.00 -2.81
C LEU A 224 -6.12 17.14 -2.99
N GLY A 225 -5.38 16.03 -2.97
CA GLY A 225 -3.94 16.00 -3.22
C GLY A 225 -3.58 16.56 -4.59
N ALA A 226 -4.32 16.18 -5.63
CA ALA A 226 -4.12 16.69 -6.99
C ALA A 226 -4.41 18.20 -7.10
N LEU A 227 -5.46 18.69 -6.43
CA LEU A 227 -5.82 20.11 -6.41
C LEU A 227 -4.78 20.95 -5.66
N LEU A 228 -4.35 20.49 -4.49
CA LEU A 228 -3.31 21.16 -3.69
C LEU A 228 -1.98 21.19 -4.44
N PHE A 229 -1.62 20.09 -5.10
CA PHE A 229 -0.43 20.02 -5.95
C PHE A 229 -0.52 21.00 -7.13
N ALA A 230 -1.69 21.14 -7.74
CA ALA A 230 -1.88 22.06 -8.87
C ALA A 230 -1.75 23.54 -8.49
N ARG A 231 -2.18 23.90 -7.28
CA ARG A 231 -2.05 25.28 -6.76
C ARG A 231 -0.66 25.62 -6.26
N ARG A 232 0.23 24.64 -6.16
CA ARG A 232 1.54 24.84 -5.57
C ARG A 232 2.51 25.49 -6.56
N GLU A 233 3.22 26.49 -6.04
CA GLU A 233 4.40 27.08 -6.66
C GLU A 233 5.63 26.36 -6.11
N PHE A 234 6.51 25.91 -7.01
CA PHE A 234 7.75 25.22 -6.64
C PHE A 234 8.89 26.20 -6.87
N GLU A 235 9.58 26.57 -5.78
CA GLU A 235 10.72 27.51 -5.77
C GLU A 235 12.00 26.96 -6.39
#